data_AF-A0A182YSL6-F1
#
_entry.id   AF-A0A182YSL6-F1
#
_cell.length_a   1.000
_cell.length_b   1.000
_cell.length_c   1.000
_cell.angle_alpha   90.00
_cell.angle_beta   90.00
_cell.angle_gamma   90.00
#
_symmetry.space_group_name_H-M   'P 1'
#
loop_
_entity.id
_entity.type
_entity.pdbx_description
1 polymer ?
#
loop_
_entity_poly.entity_id
_entity_poly.type
_entity_poly.pdbx_seq_one_letter_code
_entity_poly.pdbx_strand_id
1 'polypeptide(L)'
;LLVVIALSLIARSVSDIWMIQNATAIESTIITMNKTQFRTALVKYLSALPAIAVVNNVLKWSIGELKLRFRTNLSQYLYNEYLKGFTYYKMSNLDNRIANADQLLTTDIDKFCESVTDLYSNICKPLLDIVIYVYRLTTNLGGTTPGILLLYLFFSGVFLTNLRKPTGRLTVMEQKLEGEFRYVNSRLITNSEEIAFYKGNNREKLTILASFNKLVSHMRKFLEFRVGMGIVDNMVAK
;
A
#
# COMPACT_ATOMS: atom_id res chain seq x y z
N LEU A 1 -8.10 -7.02 20.89
CA LEU A 1 -7.20 -6.64 19.78
C LEU A 1 -7.50 -5.26 19.22
N LEU A 2 -8.72 -5.00 18.72
CA LEU A 2 -9.09 -3.68 18.18
C LEU A 2 -8.90 -2.52 19.17
N VAL A 3 -9.22 -2.72 20.45
CA VAL A 3 -8.95 -1.73 21.52
C VAL A 3 -7.44 -1.45 21.67
N VAL A 4 -6.59 -2.48 21.58
CA VAL A 4 -5.12 -2.33 21.65
C VAL A 4 -4.60 -1.57 20.43
N ILE A 5 -5.17 -1.82 19.25
CA ILE A 5 -4.86 -1.05 18.03
C ILE A 5 -5.25 0.41 18.21
N ALA A 6 -6.46 0.70 18.69
CA ALA A 6 -6.92 2.06 18.92
C ALA A 6 -6.04 2.81 19.96
N LEU A 7 -5.73 2.16 21.08
CA LEU A 7 -4.86 2.73 22.12
C LEU A 7 -3.43 2.95 21.63
N SER A 8 -2.86 2.00 20.90
CA SER A 8 -1.51 2.14 20.34
C SER A 8 -1.43 3.22 19.24
N LEU A 9 -2.49 3.40 18.45
CA LEU A 9 -2.60 4.51 17.50
C LEU A 9 -2.64 5.86 18.22
N ILE A 10 -3.49 6.02 19.25
CA ILE A 10 -3.55 7.26 20.03
C ILE A 10 -2.19 7.54 20.71
N ALA A 11 -1.60 6.53 21.35
CA ALA A 11 -0.29 6.66 22.00
C ALA A 11 0.81 7.04 21.00
N ARG A 12 0.75 6.50 19.78
CA ARG A 12 1.67 6.83 18.70
C ARG A 12 1.53 8.29 18.29
N SER A 13 0.33 8.75 17.95
CA SER A 13 0.09 10.14 17.53
C SER A 13 0.47 11.14 18.63
N VAL A 14 0.17 10.83 19.89
CA VAL A 14 0.56 11.67 21.03
C VAL A 14 2.09 11.72 21.19
N SER A 15 2.78 10.58 21.02
CA SER A 15 4.24 10.51 21.06
C SER A 15 4.88 11.35 19.96
N ASP A 16 4.33 11.31 18.74
CA ASP A 16 4.84 12.08 17.61
C ASP A 16 4.64 13.59 17.82
N ILE A 17 3.48 14.01 18.36
CA ILE A 17 3.25 15.42 18.73
C ILE A 17 4.23 15.89 19.82
N TRP A 18 4.42 15.06 20.86
CA TRP A 18 5.36 15.37 21.93
C TRP A 18 6.79 15.49 21.39
N MET A 19 7.18 14.63 20.45
CA MET A 19 8.49 14.67 19.80
C MET A 19 8.68 15.98 19.04
N ILE A 20 7.69 16.42 18.26
CA ILE A 20 7.73 17.70 17.53
C ILE A 20 7.90 18.88 18.50
N GLN A 21 7.11 18.93 19.58
CA GLN A 21 7.19 20.01 20.56
C GLN A 21 8.56 20.09 21.26
N ASN A 22 9.13 18.94 21.64
CA ASN A 22 10.45 18.91 22.27
C ASN A 22 11.57 19.23 21.26
N ALA A 23 11.43 18.83 20.00
CA ALA A 23 12.38 19.20 18.94
C ALA A 23 12.41 20.73 18.73
N THR A 24 11.25 21.39 18.62
CA THR A 24 11.16 22.85 18.51
C THR A 24 11.71 23.56 19.76
N ALA A 25 11.48 22.99 20.96
CA ALA A 25 12.07 23.51 22.18
C ALA A 25 13.61 23.43 22.14
N ILE A 26 14.18 22.32 21.68
CA ILE A 26 15.63 22.18 21.50
C ILE A 26 16.16 23.23 20.52
N GLU A 27 15.51 23.41 19.37
CA GLU A 27 15.88 24.44 18.37
C GLU A 27 15.89 25.85 18.99
N SER A 28 14.87 26.20 19.77
CA SER A 28 14.80 27.51 20.44
C SER A 28 15.91 27.71 21.48
N THR A 29 16.33 26.64 22.18
CA THR A 29 17.45 26.70 23.14
C THR A 29 18.81 26.83 22.45
N ILE A 30 18.95 26.31 21.23
CA ILE A 30 20.14 26.49 20.39
C ILE A 30 20.24 27.96 19.96
N ILE A 31 19.14 28.54 19.47
CA ILE A 31 19.07 29.94 19.03
C ILE A 31 19.39 30.90 20.18
N THR A 32 18.88 30.61 21.38
CA THR A 32 19.12 31.43 22.59
C THR A 32 20.46 31.12 23.29
N MET A 33 21.29 30.23 22.74
CA MET A 33 22.61 29.80 23.25
C MET A 33 22.62 29.35 24.74
N ASN A 34 21.49 28.91 25.28
CA ASN A 34 21.40 28.52 26.69
C ASN A 34 21.80 27.05 26.90
N LYS A 35 23.06 26.83 27.32
CA LYS A 35 23.67 25.49 27.45
C LYS A 35 23.00 24.58 28.48
N THR A 36 22.49 25.11 29.60
CA THR A 36 21.88 24.29 30.65
C THR A 36 20.50 23.79 30.23
N GLN A 37 19.67 24.66 29.65
CA GLN A 37 18.36 24.28 29.12
C GLN A 37 18.48 23.31 27.95
N PHE A 38 19.46 23.53 27.06
CA PHE A 38 19.75 22.62 25.96
C PHE A 38 20.08 21.20 26.44
N ARG A 39 20.97 21.06 27.44
CA ARG A 39 21.36 19.74 27.98
C ARG A 39 20.16 19.01 28.59
N THR A 40 19.32 19.71 29.36
CA THR A 40 18.13 19.08 29.97
C THR A 40 17.09 18.68 28.92
N ALA A 41 16.84 19.52 27.92
CA ALA A 41 15.93 19.21 26.81
C ALA A 41 16.43 18.02 25.99
N LEU A 42 17.73 17.95 25.71
CA LEU A 42 18.36 16.86 24.97
C LEU A 42 18.31 15.53 25.74
N VAL A 43 18.59 15.53 27.04
CA VAL A 43 18.49 14.32 27.86
C VAL A 43 17.05 13.82 27.94
N LYS A 44 16.07 14.72 28.09
CA LYS A 44 14.64 14.38 28.08
C LYS A 44 14.19 13.79 26.73
N TYR A 45 14.71 14.31 25.63
CA TYR A 45 14.44 13.78 24.30
C TYR A 45 15.04 12.38 24.12
N LEU A 46 16.32 12.19 24.48
CA LEU A 46 17.00 10.90 24.37
C LEU A 46 16.36 9.82 25.25
N SER A 47 15.92 10.16 26.47
CA SER A 47 15.29 9.21 27.38
C SER A 47 13.88 8.77 26.92
N ALA A 48 13.21 9.58 26.10
CA ALA A 48 11.91 9.25 25.54
C ALA A 48 11.99 8.34 24.29
N LEU A 49 13.12 8.32 23.57
CA LEU A 49 13.28 7.52 22.34
C LEU A 49 12.97 6.02 22.52
N PRO A 50 13.45 5.33 23.58
CA PRO A 50 13.11 3.93 23.80
C PRO A 50 11.62 3.70 24.01
N ALA A 51 10.95 4.58 24.76
CA ALA A 51 9.51 4.47 25.00
C ALA A 51 8.71 4.62 23.69
N ILE A 52 9.08 5.57 22.84
CA ILE A 52 8.47 5.78 21.52
C ILE A 52 8.72 4.56 20.61
N ALA A 53 9.91 3.98 20.66
CA ALA A 53 10.24 2.76 19.91
C ALA A 53 9.38 1.57 20.35
N VAL A 54 9.08 1.44 21.63
CA VAL A 54 8.17 0.41 22.15
C VAL A 54 6.75 0.61 21.60
N VAL A 55 6.20 1.83 21.70
CA VAL A 55 4.85 2.15 21.19
C VAL A 55 4.74 1.81 19.70
N ASN A 56 5.76 2.15 18.92
CA ASN A 56 5.86 1.81 17.49
C ASN A 56 5.78 0.31 17.22
N ASN A 57 6.58 -0.47 17.95
CA ASN A 57 6.63 -1.91 17.75
C ASN A 57 5.35 -2.59 18.24
N VAL A 58 4.72 -2.09 19.31
CA VAL A 58 3.41 -2.58 19.78
C VAL A 58 2.33 -2.32 18.73
N LEU A 59 2.33 -1.17 18.07
CA LEU A 59 1.40 -0.88 16.97
C LEU A 59 1.62 -1.84 15.80
N LYS A 60 2.88 -2.04 15.37
CA LYS A 60 3.23 -2.98 14.29
C LYS A 60 2.80 -4.41 14.62
N TRP A 61 3.09 -4.85 15.84
CA TRP A 61 2.69 -6.16 16.34
C TRP A 61 1.17 -6.33 16.34
N SER A 62 0.43 -5.31 16.81
CA SER A 62 -1.04 -5.36 16.88
C SER A 62 -1.69 -5.48 15.50
N ILE A 63 -1.12 -4.83 14.48
CA ILE A 63 -1.56 -4.95 13.09
C ILE A 63 -1.21 -6.33 12.52
N GLY A 64 -0.01 -6.84 12.80
CA GLY A 64 0.39 -8.19 12.39
C GLY A 64 -0.50 -9.28 12.99
N GLU A 65 -0.85 -9.16 14.27
CA GLU A 65 -1.79 -10.05 14.95
C GLU A 65 -3.21 -9.96 14.34
N LEU A 66 -3.63 -8.77 13.90
CA LEU A 66 -4.92 -8.61 13.20
C LEU A 66 -4.92 -9.36 11.87
N LYS A 67 -3.84 -9.22 11.08
CA LYS A 67 -3.65 -9.96 9.82
C LYS A 67 -3.72 -11.47 10.05
N LEU A 68 -2.99 -11.96 11.06
CA LEU A 68 -2.94 -13.38 11.39
C LEU A 68 -4.33 -13.91 11.76
N ARG A 69 -5.04 -13.25 12.68
CA ARG A 69 -6.38 -13.70 13.10
C ARG A 69 -7.39 -13.66 11.98
N PHE A 70 -7.34 -12.62 11.13
CA PHE A 70 -8.23 -12.52 9.99
C PHE A 70 -8.00 -13.68 9.01
N ARG A 71 -6.73 -13.98 8.70
CA ARG A 71 -6.35 -15.13 7.88
C ARG A 71 -6.80 -16.45 8.52
N THR A 72 -6.54 -16.68 9.81
CA THR A 72 -6.93 -17.92 10.49
C THR A 72 -8.44 -18.13 10.44
N ASN A 73 -9.23 -17.10 10.75
CA ASN A 73 -10.69 -17.20 10.73
C ASN A 73 -11.23 -17.46 9.31
N LEU A 74 -10.71 -16.74 8.31
CA LEU A 74 -11.16 -16.88 6.93
C LEU A 74 -10.76 -18.25 6.34
N SER A 75 -9.53 -18.68 6.56
CA SER A 75 -9.08 -20.01 6.14
C SER A 75 -9.88 -21.11 6.82
N GLN A 76 -10.09 -21.06 8.15
CA GLN A 76 -10.89 -22.06 8.85
C GLN A 76 -12.33 -22.12 8.32
N TYR A 77 -12.96 -20.97 8.10
CA TYR A 77 -14.30 -20.90 7.52
C TYR A 77 -14.36 -21.54 6.13
N LEU A 78 -13.42 -21.20 5.25
CA LEU A 78 -13.39 -21.72 3.88
C LEU A 78 -13.03 -23.21 3.84
N TYR A 79 -12.12 -23.68 4.69
CA TYR A 79 -11.83 -25.12 4.80
C TYR A 79 -13.01 -25.90 5.35
N ASN A 80 -13.75 -25.37 6.32
CA ASN A 80 -14.96 -26.02 6.84
C ASN A 80 -16.04 -26.16 5.76
N GLU A 81 -16.23 -25.15 4.90
CA GLU A 81 -17.21 -25.25 3.81
C GLU A 81 -16.69 -26.12 2.65
N TYR A 82 -15.38 -26.07 2.35
CA TYR A 82 -14.76 -26.90 1.32
C TYR A 82 -14.80 -28.40 1.64
N LEU A 83 -14.57 -28.75 2.92
CA LEU A 83 -14.61 -30.14 3.41
C LEU A 83 -16.02 -30.62 3.79
N LYS A 84 -17.05 -29.79 3.56
CA LYS A 84 -18.43 -30.17 3.85
C LYS A 84 -18.95 -31.13 2.78
N GLY A 85 -19.07 -32.40 3.15
CA GLY A 85 -19.54 -33.47 2.26
C GLY A 85 -18.57 -33.72 1.11
N PHE A 86 -19.10 -33.79 -0.12
CA PHE A 86 -18.31 -34.03 -1.35
C PHE A 86 -17.99 -32.75 -2.14
N THR A 87 -18.00 -31.58 -1.48
CA THR A 87 -17.79 -30.29 -2.15
C THR A 87 -16.41 -30.19 -2.80
N TYR A 88 -15.35 -30.67 -2.13
CA TYR A 88 -14.01 -30.78 -2.72
C TYR A 88 -13.98 -31.55 -4.05
N TYR A 89 -14.75 -32.64 -4.15
CA TYR A 89 -14.82 -33.45 -5.37
C TYR A 89 -15.61 -32.73 -6.46
N LYS A 90 -16.74 -32.11 -6.11
CA LYS A 90 -17.56 -31.34 -7.06
C LYS A 90 -16.79 -30.17 -7.64
N MET A 91 -16.05 -29.46 -6.80
CA MET A 91 -15.29 -28.26 -7.19
C MET A 91 -14.04 -28.61 -8.01
N SER A 92 -13.44 -29.79 -7.81
CA SER A 92 -12.28 -30.25 -8.58
C SER A 92 -12.64 -30.94 -9.90
N ASN A 93 -13.73 -31.71 -9.95
CA ASN A 93 -14.02 -32.61 -11.08
C ASN A 93 -15.33 -32.31 -11.83
N LEU A 94 -16.28 -31.60 -11.24
CA LEU A 94 -17.62 -31.39 -11.82
C LEU A 94 -17.90 -29.94 -12.20
N ASP A 95 -17.24 -28.97 -11.57
CA ASP A 95 -17.46 -27.55 -11.80
C ASP A 95 -16.17 -26.86 -12.27
N ASN A 96 -16.08 -26.58 -13.58
CA ASN A 96 -14.92 -25.94 -14.19
C ASN A 96 -14.95 -24.40 -14.06
N ARG A 97 -15.93 -23.84 -13.34
CA ARG A 97 -16.04 -22.38 -13.14
C ARG A 97 -15.01 -21.85 -12.15
N ILE A 98 -14.53 -22.70 -11.22
CA ILE A 98 -13.51 -22.34 -10.23
C ILE A 98 -12.25 -23.13 -10.55
N ALA A 99 -11.40 -22.57 -11.39
CA ALA A 99 -10.09 -23.15 -11.69
C ALA A 99 -9.15 -23.00 -10.48
N ASN A 100 -8.38 -24.04 -10.19
CA ASN A 100 -7.30 -24.05 -9.18
C ASN A 100 -7.77 -23.68 -7.76
N ALA A 101 -8.72 -24.45 -7.22
CA ALA A 101 -9.25 -24.26 -5.86
C ALA A 101 -8.16 -24.36 -4.77
N ASP A 102 -7.08 -25.11 -5.02
CA ASP A 102 -5.90 -25.22 -4.17
C ASP A 102 -5.13 -23.90 -4.06
N GLN A 103 -4.92 -23.21 -5.19
CA GLN A 103 -4.29 -21.89 -5.21
C GLN A 103 -5.16 -20.85 -4.50
N LEU A 104 -6.48 -20.92 -4.72
CA LEU A 104 -7.44 -20.01 -4.11
C LEU A 104 -7.48 -20.16 -2.58
N LEU A 105 -7.54 -21.41 -2.09
CA LEU A 105 -7.60 -21.72 -0.65
C LEU A 105 -6.27 -21.47 0.11
N THR A 106 -5.17 -21.25 -0.60
CA THR A 106 -3.84 -21.06 0.01
C THR A 106 -3.32 -19.64 -0.19
N THR A 107 -2.90 -19.32 -1.42
CA THR A 107 -2.11 -18.14 -1.72
C THR A 107 -2.98 -16.91 -1.90
N ASP A 108 -4.16 -17.07 -2.51
CA ASP A 108 -5.01 -15.93 -2.81
C ASP A 108 -5.75 -15.42 -1.56
N ILE A 109 -6.16 -16.31 -0.65
CA ILE A 109 -6.66 -15.92 0.67
C ILE A 109 -5.61 -15.12 1.46
N ASP A 110 -4.34 -15.55 1.43
CA ASP A 110 -3.28 -14.84 2.15
C ASP A 110 -3.10 -13.42 1.62
N LYS A 111 -2.98 -13.27 0.29
CA LYS A 111 -2.88 -11.97 -0.38
C LYS A 111 -4.10 -11.09 -0.13
N PHE A 112 -5.30 -11.69 -0.11
CA PHE A 112 -6.54 -10.97 0.20
C PHE A 112 -6.53 -10.45 1.64
N CYS A 113 -6.20 -11.30 2.62
CA CYS A 113 -6.13 -10.92 4.02
C CYS A 113 -5.08 -9.84 4.29
N GLU A 114 -3.92 -9.94 3.63
CA GLU A 114 -2.88 -8.91 3.64
C GLU A 114 -3.41 -7.59 3.11
N SER A 115 -3.96 -7.59 1.89
CA SER A 115 -4.45 -6.39 1.23
C SER A 115 -5.53 -5.67 2.04
N VAL A 116 -6.47 -6.43 2.63
CA VAL A 116 -7.53 -5.87 3.48
C VAL A 116 -6.97 -5.25 4.76
N THR A 117 -6.04 -5.93 5.43
CA THR A 117 -5.44 -5.44 6.68
C THR A 117 -4.55 -4.22 6.44
N ASP A 118 -3.80 -4.22 5.34
CA ASP A 118 -2.97 -3.10 4.92
C ASP A 118 -3.82 -1.89 4.53
N LEU A 119 -4.90 -2.10 3.78
CA LEU A 119 -5.86 -1.05 3.47
C LEU A 119 -6.44 -0.41 4.74
N TYR A 120 -6.86 -1.24 5.70
CA TYR A 120 -7.34 -0.77 7.00
C TYR A 120 -6.28 0.08 7.71
N SER A 121 -5.05 -0.41 7.82
CA SER A 121 -3.97 0.34 8.48
C SER A 121 -3.61 1.63 7.76
N ASN A 122 -3.53 1.61 6.44
CA ASN A 122 -3.12 2.75 5.62
C ASN A 122 -4.19 3.86 5.57
N ILE A 123 -5.44 3.56 5.94
CA ILE A 123 -6.51 4.55 6.05
C ILE A 123 -6.69 5.00 7.51
N CYS A 124 -6.76 4.06 8.46
CA CYS A 124 -7.06 4.40 9.85
C CYS A 124 -5.95 5.22 10.53
N LYS A 125 -4.67 4.93 10.26
CA LYS A 125 -3.54 5.70 10.80
C LYS A 125 -3.64 7.19 10.44
N PRO A 126 -3.61 7.57 9.15
CA PRO A 126 -3.62 8.99 8.78
C PRO A 126 -4.92 9.70 9.16
N LEU A 127 -6.07 9.02 9.15
CA LEU A 127 -7.32 9.63 9.60
C LEU A 127 -7.28 10.01 11.08
N LEU A 128 -6.81 9.10 11.95
CA LEU A 128 -6.68 9.38 13.37
C LEU A 128 -5.64 10.47 13.64
N ASP A 129 -4.51 10.43 12.93
CA ASP A 129 -3.49 11.47 13.01
C ASP A 129 -4.09 12.84 12.66
N ILE A 130 -4.80 12.97 11.53
CA ILE A 130 -5.45 14.22 11.12
C ILE A 130 -6.43 14.72 12.19
N VAL A 131 -7.28 13.84 12.73
CA VAL A 131 -8.26 14.23 13.77
C VAL A 131 -7.56 14.75 15.03
N ILE A 132 -6.53 14.06 15.50
CA ILE A 132 -5.78 14.46 16.70
C ILE A 132 -5.02 15.77 16.46
N TYR A 133 -4.39 15.91 15.28
CA TYR A 133 -3.69 17.14 14.90
C TYR A 133 -4.65 18.33 14.83
N VAL A 134 -5.79 18.20 14.14
CA VAL A 134 -6.79 19.27 14.04
C VAL A 134 -7.31 19.66 15.42
N TYR A 135 -7.63 18.69 16.28
CA TYR A 135 -8.08 18.96 17.64
C TYR A 135 -7.03 19.75 18.44
N ARG A 136 -5.77 19.27 18.45
CA ARG A 136 -4.68 19.93 19.17
C ARG A 136 -4.36 21.32 18.62
N LEU A 137 -4.39 21.50 17.31
CA LEU A 137 -4.11 22.79 16.68
C LEU A 137 -5.20 23.80 17.02
N THR A 138 -6.47 23.37 16.96
CA THR A 138 -7.63 24.20 17.34
C THR A 138 -7.54 24.66 18.80
N THR A 139 -7.13 23.78 19.72
CA THR A 139 -6.98 24.14 21.14
C THR A 139 -5.83 25.11 21.43
N ASN A 140 -4.75 25.10 20.64
CA ASN A 140 -3.56 25.92 20.92
C ASN A 140 -3.54 27.26 20.14
N LEU A 141 -4.07 27.29 18.92
CA LEU A 141 -3.89 28.38 17.95
C LEU A 141 -5.22 28.98 17.44
N GLY A 142 -6.37 28.46 17.87
CA GLY A 142 -7.68 28.81 17.32
C GLY A 142 -8.04 28.02 16.05
N GLY A 143 -9.31 28.07 15.64
CA GLY A 143 -9.86 27.22 14.57
C GLY A 143 -9.54 27.66 13.13
N THR A 144 -9.01 28.86 12.92
CA THR A 144 -8.73 29.42 11.58
C THR A 144 -7.57 28.70 10.87
N THR A 145 -6.45 28.49 11.57
CA THR A 145 -5.27 27.80 11.06
C THR A 145 -5.53 26.34 10.61
N PRO A 146 -6.16 25.47 11.43
CA PRO A 146 -6.50 24.12 10.99
C PRO A 146 -7.56 24.10 9.87
N GLY A 147 -8.48 25.07 9.83
CA GLY A 147 -9.46 25.19 8.76
C GLY A 147 -8.83 25.42 7.39
N ILE A 148 -7.85 26.33 7.30
CA ILE A 148 -7.09 26.58 6.05
C ILE A 148 -6.29 25.34 5.65
N LEU A 149 -5.67 24.64 6.61
CA LEU A 149 -4.88 23.43 6.35
C LEU A 149 -5.75 22.27 5.82
N LEU A 150 -6.94 22.08 6.40
CA LEU A 150 -7.91 21.09 5.93
C LEU A 150 -8.43 21.42 4.53
N LEU A 151 -8.68 22.71 4.26
CA LEU A 151 -9.11 23.16 2.95
C LEU A 151 -8.01 22.92 1.91
N TYR A 152 -6.75 23.25 2.22
CA TYR A 152 -5.60 22.91 1.39
C TYR A 152 -5.49 21.41 1.11
N LEU A 153 -5.59 20.58 2.16
CA LEU A 153 -5.54 19.12 2.04
C LEU A 153 -6.66 18.59 1.14
N PHE A 154 -7.87 19.13 1.28
CA PHE A 154 -9.02 18.73 0.47
C PHE A 154 -8.82 19.10 -1.01
N PHE A 155 -8.46 20.35 -1.31
CA PHE A 155 -8.24 20.80 -2.68
C PHE A 155 -7.06 20.06 -3.33
N SER A 156 -5.94 19.93 -2.62
CA SER A 156 -4.77 19.15 -3.05
C SER A 156 -5.17 17.69 -3.31
N GLY A 157 -5.89 17.05 -2.38
CA GLY A 157 -6.35 15.68 -2.52
C GLY A 157 -7.25 15.46 -3.73
N VAL A 158 -8.22 16.34 -3.96
CA VAL A 158 -9.11 16.28 -5.13
C VAL A 158 -8.32 16.51 -6.43
N PHE A 159 -7.44 17.50 -6.45
CA PHE A 159 -6.60 17.81 -7.62
C PHE A 159 -5.69 16.64 -8.00
N LEU A 160 -4.92 16.12 -7.02
CA LEU A 160 -4.04 14.97 -7.20
C LEU A 160 -4.82 13.72 -7.60
N THR A 161 -5.98 13.46 -6.98
CA THR A 161 -6.82 12.30 -7.34
C THR A 161 -7.28 12.38 -8.80
N ASN A 162 -7.68 13.56 -9.27
CA ASN A 162 -8.05 13.75 -10.67
C ASN A 162 -6.87 13.55 -11.62
N LEU A 163 -5.68 14.05 -11.27
CA LEU A 163 -4.46 13.82 -12.04
C LEU A 163 -4.05 12.34 -12.07
N ARG A 164 -4.34 11.55 -11.02
CA ARG A 164 -4.03 10.12 -10.96
C ARG A 164 -5.04 9.21 -11.69
N LYS A 165 -6.27 9.67 -11.98
CA LYS A 165 -7.30 8.89 -12.71
C LYS A 165 -6.79 8.16 -13.97
N PRO A 166 -6.02 8.77 -14.88
CA PRO A 166 -5.54 8.10 -16.08
C PRO A 166 -4.60 6.91 -15.82
N THR A 167 -3.92 6.86 -14.66
CA THR A 167 -3.01 5.76 -14.29
C THR A 167 -3.71 4.41 -14.35
N GLY A 168 -4.95 4.31 -13.84
CA GLY A 168 -5.70 3.05 -13.85
C GLY A 168 -5.96 2.53 -15.28
N ARG A 169 -6.30 3.42 -16.22
CA ARG A 169 -6.51 3.04 -17.63
C ARG A 169 -5.20 2.57 -18.27
N LEU A 170 -4.08 3.22 -17.95
CA LEU A 170 -2.75 2.84 -18.45
C LEU A 170 -2.31 1.48 -17.91
N THR A 171 -2.59 1.17 -16.64
CA THR A 171 -2.33 -0.14 -16.03
C THR A 171 -3.19 -1.25 -16.64
N VAL A 172 -4.48 -1.00 -16.91
CA VAL A 172 -5.32 -1.99 -17.61
C VAL A 172 -4.80 -2.27 -19.01
N MET A 173 -4.36 -1.24 -19.73
CA MET A 173 -3.77 -1.41 -21.06
C MET A 173 -2.43 -2.18 -20.99
N GLU A 174 -1.61 -1.93 -19.98
CA GLU A 174 -0.36 -2.67 -19.73
C GLU A 174 -0.64 -4.16 -19.51
N GLN A 175 -1.59 -4.50 -18.63
CA GLN A 175 -2.00 -5.88 -18.38
C GLN A 175 -2.55 -6.57 -19.63
N LYS A 176 -3.31 -5.86 -20.47
CA LYS A 176 -3.77 -6.39 -21.75
C LYS A 176 -2.61 -6.70 -22.70
N LEU A 177 -1.65 -5.79 -22.84
CA LEU A 177 -0.47 -6.00 -23.70
C LEU A 177 0.44 -7.11 -23.18
N GLU A 178 0.61 -7.22 -21.87
CA GLU A 178 1.34 -8.30 -21.24
C GLU A 178 0.64 -9.65 -21.47
N GLY A 179 -0.69 -9.67 -21.37
CA GLY A 179 -1.53 -10.82 -21.72
C GLY A 179 -1.38 -11.22 -23.19
N GLU A 180 -1.41 -10.27 -24.13
CA GLU A 180 -1.13 -10.51 -25.56
C GLU A 180 0.26 -11.13 -25.77
N PHE A 181 1.29 -10.60 -25.11
CA PHE A 181 2.66 -11.14 -25.19
C PHE A 181 2.76 -12.57 -24.62
N ARG A 182 2.13 -12.84 -23.47
CA ARG A 182 2.07 -14.19 -22.88
C ARG A 182 1.32 -15.17 -23.78
N TYR A 183 0.23 -14.73 -24.39
CA TYR A 183 -0.54 -15.54 -25.32
C TYR A 183 0.28 -15.94 -26.56
N VAL A 184 1.03 -15.01 -27.16
CA VAL A 184 1.90 -15.33 -28.31
C VAL A 184 2.98 -16.35 -27.92
N ASN A 185 3.57 -16.23 -26.74
CA ASN A 185 4.53 -17.23 -26.23
C ASN A 185 3.87 -18.60 -25.99
N SER A 186 2.69 -18.63 -25.40
CA SER A 186 1.94 -19.88 -25.20
C SER A 186 1.63 -20.55 -26.54
N ARG A 187 1.22 -19.78 -27.55
CA ARG A 187 0.96 -20.28 -28.90
C ARG A 187 2.21 -20.88 -29.55
N LEU A 188 3.37 -20.24 -29.37
CA LEU A 188 4.65 -20.76 -29.86
C LEU A 188 4.96 -22.14 -29.24
N ILE A 189 4.71 -22.31 -27.94
CA ILE A 189 4.94 -23.57 -27.24
C ILE A 189 3.98 -24.65 -27.74
N THR A 190 2.69 -24.34 -27.81
CA THR A 190 1.65 -25.30 -28.25
C THR A 190 1.88 -25.79 -29.68
N ASN A 191 2.29 -24.91 -30.59
CA ASN A 191 2.48 -25.23 -32.01
C ASN A 191 3.97 -25.46 -32.38
N SER A 192 4.82 -25.74 -31.38
CA SER A 192 6.27 -25.82 -31.56
C SER A 192 6.71 -26.88 -32.57
N GLU A 193 6.00 -28.01 -32.65
CA GLU A 193 6.27 -29.09 -33.61
C GLU A 193 6.00 -28.66 -35.05
N GLU A 194 4.86 -28.02 -35.31
CA GLU A 194 4.51 -27.50 -36.64
C GLU A 194 5.51 -26.44 -37.11
N ILE A 195 5.88 -25.53 -36.20
CA ILE A 195 6.84 -24.45 -36.50
C ILE A 195 8.22 -25.01 -36.81
N ALA A 196 8.66 -26.04 -36.07
CA ALA A 196 9.92 -26.74 -36.33
C ALA A 196 9.89 -27.47 -37.68
N PHE A 197 8.79 -28.15 -38.00
CA PHE A 197 8.60 -28.88 -39.25
C PHE A 197 8.65 -27.94 -40.48
N TYR A 198 7.98 -26.79 -40.42
CA TYR A 198 7.96 -25.80 -41.50
C TYR A 198 9.13 -24.80 -41.48
N LYS A 199 10.10 -24.94 -40.56
CA LYS A 199 11.23 -24.00 -40.35
C LYS A 199 10.76 -22.54 -40.17
N GLY A 200 9.64 -22.34 -39.47
CA GLY A 200 8.96 -21.05 -39.29
C GLY A 200 9.61 -20.08 -38.30
N ASN A 201 10.76 -20.43 -37.69
CA ASN A 201 11.38 -19.69 -36.57
C ASN A 201 11.53 -18.18 -36.81
N ASN A 202 11.98 -17.75 -37.98
CA ASN A 202 12.18 -16.32 -38.26
C ASN A 202 10.87 -15.53 -38.23
N ARG A 203 9.76 -16.14 -38.69
CA ARG A 203 8.45 -15.48 -38.72
C ARG A 203 7.83 -15.40 -37.33
N GLU A 204 7.97 -16.44 -36.52
CA GLU A 204 7.52 -16.43 -35.12
C GLU A 204 8.35 -15.48 -34.26
N LYS A 205 9.67 -15.42 -34.48
CA LYS A 205 10.55 -14.43 -33.84
C LYS A 205 10.08 -12.99 -34.11
N LEU A 206 9.78 -12.65 -35.37
CA LEU A 206 9.26 -11.32 -35.72
C LEU A 206 7.91 -11.03 -35.01
N THR A 207 7.03 -12.02 -34.92
CA THR A 207 5.71 -11.88 -34.27
C THR A 207 5.85 -11.64 -32.77
N ILE A 208 6.72 -12.40 -32.09
CA ILE A 208 7.00 -12.22 -30.66
C ILE A 208 7.63 -10.85 -30.41
N LEU A 209 8.66 -10.50 -31.17
CA LEU A 209 9.34 -9.20 -31.02
C LEU A 209 8.40 -8.02 -31.29
N ALA A 210 7.48 -8.14 -32.25
CA ALA A 210 6.46 -7.11 -32.50
C ALA A 210 5.55 -6.91 -31.28
N SER A 211 5.04 -7.99 -30.68
CA SER A 211 4.21 -7.91 -29.46
C SER A 211 4.99 -7.36 -28.26
N PHE A 212 6.26 -7.75 -28.11
CA PHE A 212 7.15 -7.23 -27.07
C PHE A 212 7.43 -5.73 -27.25
N ASN A 213 7.74 -5.28 -28.47
CA ASN A 213 8.00 -3.86 -28.75
C ASN A 213 6.75 -2.99 -28.49
N LYS A 214 5.55 -3.51 -28.75
CA LYS A 214 4.29 -2.84 -28.43
C LYS A 214 4.13 -2.65 -26.92
N LEU A 215 4.44 -3.68 -26.13
CA LEU A 215 4.45 -3.61 -24.67
C LEU A 215 5.49 -2.59 -24.16
N VAL A 216 6.73 -2.68 -24.64
CA VAL A 216 7.82 -1.77 -24.23
C VAL A 216 7.49 -0.31 -24.56
N SER A 217 6.92 -0.03 -25.74
CA SER A 217 6.50 1.33 -26.12
C SER A 217 5.46 1.89 -25.15
N HIS A 218 4.48 1.08 -24.74
CA HIS A 218 3.49 1.46 -23.74
C HIS A 218 4.12 1.71 -22.36
N MET A 219 5.00 0.81 -21.92
CA MET A 219 5.71 0.96 -20.64
C MET A 219 6.56 2.22 -20.58
N ARG A 220 7.24 2.59 -21.68
CA ARG A 220 8.01 3.85 -21.75
C ARG A 220 7.11 5.08 -21.59
N LYS A 221 6.00 5.14 -22.32
CA LYS A 221 5.02 6.25 -22.19
C LYS A 221 4.43 6.32 -20.78
N PHE A 222 4.14 5.16 -20.18
CA PHE A 222 3.64 5.09 -18.82
C PHE A 222 4.68 5.56 -17.80
N LEU A 223 5.96 5.25 -18.02
CA LEU A 223 7.05 5.72 -17.18
C LEU A 223 7.21 7.25 -17.26
N GLU A 224 7.19 7.82 -18.47
CA GLU A 224 7.22 9.28 -18.66
C GLU A 224 6.05 9.97 -17.95
N PHE A 225 4.84 9.43 -18.10
CA PHE A 225 3.66 9.92 -17.38
C PHE A 225 3.83 9.83 -15.85
N ARG A 226 4.36 8.72 -15.34
CA ARG A 226 4.59 8.52 -13.90
C ARG A 226 5.63 9.51 -13.36
N VAL A 227 6.69 9.79 -14.11
CA VAL A 227 7.69 10.79 -13.73
C VAL A 227 7.07 12.19 -13.68
N GLY A 228 6.29 12.57 -14.71
CA GLY A 228 5.57 13.84 -14.72
C GLY A 228 4.60 14.00 -13.53
N MET A 229 3.83 12.95 -13.23
CA MET A 229 2.99 12.93 -12.03
C MET A 229 3.83 13.06 -10.74
N GLY A 230 4.95 12.35 -10.64
CA GLY A 230 5.84 12.42 -9.49
C GLY A 230 6.39 13.83 -9.24
N ILE A 231 6.66 14.61 -10.29
CA ILE A 231 7.07 16.02 -10.15
C ILE A 231 5.93 16.86 -9.57
N VAL A 232 4.71 16.71 -10.11
CA VAL A 232 3.53 17.45 -9.61
C VAL A 232 3.21 17.08 -8.17
N ASP A 233 3.24 15.79 -7.83
CA ASP A 233 3.03 15.30 -6.48
C ASP A 233 4.03 15.94 -5.50
N ASN A 234 5.32 16.02 -5.86
CA ASN A 234 6.35 16.64 -5.01
C ASN A 234 6.18 18.16 -4.87
N MET A 235 5.70 18.86 -5.91
CA MET A 235 5.43 20.29 -5.85
C MET A 235 4.22 20.64 -4.97
N VAL A 236 3.21 19.77 -4.96
CA VAL A 236 2.00 19.95 -4.15
C VAL A 236 2.20 19.47 -2.71
N ALA A 237 3.10 18.51 -2.49
CA ALA A 237 3.38 17.98 -1.15
C ALA A 237 4.40 18.80 -0.34
N LYS A 238 5.21 19.65 -0.98
CA LYS A 238 6.13 20.59 -0.32
C LYS A 238 5.51 21.98 -0.19
#